data_AF-A0A2U1QQ27-F1
#
_entry.id   AF-A0A2U1QQ27-F1
#
_cell.length_a   1.000
_cell.length_b   1.000
_cell.length_c   1.000
_cell.angle_alpha   90.00
_cell.angle_beta   90.00
_cell.angle_gamma   90.00
#
_symmetry.space_group_name_H-M   'P 1'
#
loop_
_entity.id
_entity.type
_entity.pdbx_description
1 polymer ?
#
loop_
_entity_poly.entity_id
_entity_poly.type
_entity_poly.pdbx_seq_one_letter_code
_entity_poly.pdbx_strand_id
1 'polypeptide(L)'
;MQTKTVTNHENVMREVSKFLSDLCFEGKFRNHPDYLTEIFDYILETEIGNDFELRIKMLSCIRTSKMLVKTLEPFSDEEIEKVCVEMMEKR
;
A
#
# COMPACT_ATOMS: atom_id res chain seq x y z
N MET A 1 -7.64 29.00 -23.52
CA MET A 1 -8.43 27.85 -23.03
C MET A 1 -7.44 26.73 -22.67
N GLN A 2 -7.33 26.38 -21.38
CA GLN A 2 -6.49 25.29 -20.90
C GLN A 2 -7.39 24.10 -20.56
N THR A 3 -7.27 23.00 -21.30
CA THR A 3 -7.85 21.69 -20.97
C THR A 3 -6.70 20.77 -20.55
N LYS A 4 -6.31 20.80 -19.27
CA LYS A 4 -5.18 20.01 -18.75
C LYS A 4 -5.48 19.21 -17.47
N THR A 5 -6.74 19.06 -17.09
CA THR A 5 -7.09 18.56 -15.74
C THR A 5 -7.78 17.20 -15.71
N VAL A 6 -8.45 16.77 -16.78
CA VAL A 6 -9.19 15.49 -16.78
C VAL A 6 -8.25 14.28 -16.92
N THR A 7 -7.13 14.43 -17.64
CA THR A 7 -6.19 13.32 -17.94
C THR A 7 -5.31 12.90 -16.77
N ASN A 8 -5.16 13.69 -15.71
CA ASN A 8 -4.25 13.35 -14.61
C ASN A 8 -4.93 12.45 -13.57
N HIS A 9 -6.17 12.76 -13.20
CA HIS A 9 -6.88 12.02 -12.16
C HIS A 9 -7.16 10.57 -12.57
N GLU A 10 -7.69 10.34 -13.77
CA GLU A 10 -8.01 8.99 -14.26
C GLU A 10 -6.76 8.11 -14.38
N ASN A 11 -5.65 8.68 -14.90
CA ASN A 11 -4.38 7.96 -14.99
C ASN A 11 -3.83 7.62 -13.60
N VAL A 12 -3.86 8.55 -12.64
CA VAL A 12 -3.43 8.29 -11.27
C VAL A 12 -4.29 7.19 -10.63
N MET A 13 -5.61 7.27 -10.78
CA MET A 13 -6.52 6.28 -10.22
C MET A 13 -6.32 4.89 -10.85
N ARG A 14 -5.98 4.82 -12.13
CA ARG A 14 -5.64 3.56 -12.79
C ARG A 14 -4.36 2.94 -12.23
N GLU A 15 -3.30 3.73 -12.05
CA GLU A 15 -2.04 3.21 -11.46
C GLU A 15 -2.23 2.80 -9.99
N VAL A 16 -3.04 3.54 -9.23
CA VAL A 16 -3.42 3.15 -7.85
C VAL A 16 -4.18 1.84 -7.85
N SER A 17 -5.12 1.66 -8.78
CA SER A 17 -5.90 0.42 -8.91
C SER A 17 -5.01 -0.76 -9.26
N LYS A 18 -4.07 -0.58 -10.19
CA LYS A 18 -3.08 -1.60 -10.53
C LYS A 18 -2.25 -2.00 -9.30
N PHE A 19 -1.71 -1.02 -8.57
CA PHE A 19 -0.96 -1.27 -7.35
C PHE A 19 -1.76 -2.05 -6.31
N LEU A 20 -3.03 -1.67 -6.07
CA LEU A 20 -3.91 -2.37 -5.13
C LEU A 20 -4.26 -3.79 -5.60
N SER A 21 -4.46 -3.99 -6.91
CA SER A 21 -4.68 -5.31 -7.50
C SER A 21 -3.48 -6.23 -7.25
N ASP A 22 -2.28 -5.75 -7.57
CA ASP A 22 -1.03 -6.50 -7.38
C ASP A 22 -0.84 -6.84 -5.88
N LEU A 23 -1.14 -5.88 -5.01
CA LEU A 23 -1.05 -6.04 -3.57
C LEU A 23 -2.06 -7.07 -3.01
N CYS A 24 -3.29 -7.10 -3.54
CA CYS A 24 -4.33 -8.05 -3.13
C CYS A 24 -4.06 -9.46 -3.67
N PHE A 25 -3.49 -9.58 -4.88
CA PHE A 25 -3.14 -10.87 -5.47
C PHE A 25 -2.13 -11.67 -4.62
N GLU A 26 -1.26 -10.97 -3.89
CA GLU A 26 -0.35 -11.61 -2.93
C GLU A 26 -1.06 -12.13 -1.66
N GLY A 27 -2.35 -11.83 -1.47
CA GLY A 27 -3.27 -12.40 -0.48
C GLY A 27 -2.89 -12.17 0.99
N LYS A 28 -1.83 -11.41 1.23
CA LYS A 28 -1.21 -11.24 2.55
C LYS A 28 -1.01 -9.79 2.94
N PHE A 29 -1.52 -8.84 2.16
CA PHE A 29 -1.31 -7.42 2.46
C PHE A 29 -1.92 -7.01 3.81
N ARG A 30 -3.00 -7.67 4.25
CA ARG A 30 -3.59 -7.46 5.58
C ARG A 30 -2.63 -7.82 6.71
N ASN A 31 -1.72 -8.76 6.47
CA ASN A 31 -0.66 -9.18 7.39
C ASN A 31 0.65 -8.40 7.19
N HIS A 32 0.72 -7.53 6.17
CA HIS A 32 1.93 -6.76 5.86
C HIS A 32 2.41 -5.90 7.04
N PRO A 33 1.54 -5.25 7.85
CA PRO A 33 2.00 -4.59 9.07
C PRO A 33 2.76 -5.52 10.02
N ASP A 34 2.29 -6.75 10.20
CA ASP A 34 2.87 -7.71 11.13
C ASP A 34 4.19 -8.26 10.61
N TYR A 35 4.28 -8.57 9.31
CA TYR A 35 5.55 -8.97 8.68
C TYR A 35 6.60 -7.87 8.73
N LEU A 36 6.21 -6.61 8.50
CA LEU A 36 7.13 -5.48 8.64
C LEU A 36 7.59 -5.34 10.09
N THR A 37 6.70 -5.49 11.07
CA THR A 37 7.08 -5.46 12.49
C THR A 37 8.08 -6.57 12.81
N GLU A 38 7.83 -7.81 12.38
CA GLU A 38 8.76 -8.93 12.61
C GLU A 38 10.14 -8.66 12.00
N ILE A 39 10.20 -8.25 10.73
CA ILE A 39 11.48 -7.91 10.06
C ILE A 39 12.19 -6.77 10.80
N PHE A 40 11.44 -5.76 11.23
CA PHE A 40 11.99 -4.60 11.90
C PHE A 40 12.49 -4.90 13.30
N ASP A 41 11.85 -5.82 14.03
CA ASP A 41 12.34 -6.30 15.32
C ASP A 41 13.72 -6.96 15.15
N TYR A 42 13.91 -7.82 14.13
CA TYR A 42 15.24 -8.37 13.84
C TYR A 42 16.28 -7.29 13.48
N ILE A 43 15.89 -6.25 12.72
CA ILE A 43 16.82 -5.15 12.39
C ILE A 43 17.22 -4.37 13.66
N LEU A 44 16.29 -4.16 14.60
CA LEU A 44 16.56 -3.44 15.84
C LEU A 44 17.57 -4.15 16.75
N GLU A 45 17.76 -5.46 16.59
CA GLU A 45 18.78 -6.26 17.29
C GLU A 45 20.19 -6.10 16.68
N THR A 46 20.33 -5.44 15.53
CA THR A 46 21.62 -5.22 14.85
C THR A 46 22.23 -3.86 15.17
N GLU A 47 23.52 -3.67 14.87
CA GLU A 47 24.18 -2.36 14.98
C GLU A 47 23.50 -1.28 14.13
N ILE A 48 23.06 -1.66 12.92
CA ILE A 48 22.32 -0.78 12.00
C ILE A 48 21.00 -0.33 12.63
N GLY A 49 20.40 -1.20 13.46
CA GLY A 49 19.22 -0.90 14.25
C GLY A 49 19.38 0.28 15.20
N ASN A 50 20.59 0.77 15.51
CA ASN A 50 20.79 1.97 16.33
C ASN A 50 20.66 3.29 15.56
N ASP A 51 20.56 3.24 14.23
CA ASP A 51 20.38 4.42 13.40
C ASP A 51 18.99 5.04 13.64
N PHE A 52 18.96 6.28 14.12
CA PHE A 52 17.73 6.98 14.47
C PHE A 52 16.85 7.27 13.24
N GLU A 53 17.46 7.66 12.12
CA GLU A 53 16.72 7.96 10.89
C GLU A 53 16.04 6.71 10.33
N LEU A 54 16.75 5.58 10.37
CA LEU A 54 16.22 4.27 10.00
C LEU A 54 15.03 3.87 10.88
N ARG A 55 15.14 4.02 12.21
CA ARG A 55 14.02 3.74 13.13
C ARG A 55 12.78 4.57 12.79
N ILE A 56 12.96 5.85 12.46
CA ILE A 56 11.84 6.72 12.05
C ILE A 56 11.22 6.23 10.74
N LYS A 57 12.02 5.82 9.75
CA LYS A 57 11.55 5.24 8.49
C LYS A 57 10.77 3.93 8.72
N MET A 58 11.31 3.04 9.55
CA MET A 58 10.66 1.78 9.94
C MET A 58 9.28 2.03 10.58
N LEU A 59 9.19 2.95 11.54
CA LEU A 59 7.93 3.34 12.16
C LEU A 59 6.94 3.95 11.16
N SER A 60 7.42 4.78 10.23
CA SER A 60 6.58 5.38 9.19
C SER A 60 6.00 4.33 8.23
N CYS A 61 6.81 3.34 7.84
CA CYS A 61 6.36 2.20 7.03
C CYS A 61 5.27 1.40 7.74
N ILE A 62 5.47 1.04 9.01
CA ILE A 62 4.45 0.33 9.80
C ILE A 62 3.14 1.14 9.85
N ARG A 63 3.23 2.44 10.16
CA ARG A 63 2.04 3.31 10.26
C ARG A 63 1.27 3.40 8.95
N THR A 64 1.99 3.57 7.84
CA THR A 64 1.38 3.68 6.50
C THR A 64 0.72 2.36 6.11
N SER A 65 1.37 1.23 6.37
CA SER A 65 0.82 -0.11 6.13
C SER A 65 -0.45 -0.37 6.97
N LYS A 66 -0.43 -0.04 8.27
CA LYS A 66 -1.61 -0.12 9.14
C LYS A 66 -2.76 0.76 8.64
N MET A 67 -2.46 1.96 8.16
CA MET A 67 -3.46 2.87 7.61
C MET A 67 -4.08 2.33 6.33
N LEU A 68 -3.30 1.68 5.46
CA LEU A 68 -3.79 1.02 4.26
C LEU A 68 -4.75 -0.12 4.62
N VAL A 69 -4.33 -1.03 5.52
CA VAL A 69 -5.19 -2.14 5.98
C VAL A 69 -6.49 -1.61 6.57
N LYS A 70 -6.42 -0.59 7.42
CA LYS A 70 -7.60 0.03 8.03
C LYS A 70 -8.52 0.71 7.00
N THR A 71 -7.95 1.38 5.99
CA THR A 71 -8.72 2.02 4.92
C THR A 71 -9.51 0.99 4.11
N LEU A 72 -8.94 -0.20 3.91
CA LEU A 72 -9.53 -1.29 3.14
C LEU A 72 -10.30 -2.31 4.00
N GLU A 73 -10.28 -2.18 5.32
CA GLU A 73 -10.99 -3.03 6.29
C GLU A 73 -12.48 -3.21 5.96
N PRO A 74 -13.22 -2.18 5.49
CA PRO A 74 -14.65 -2.35 5.18
C PRO A 74 -14.96 -3.22 3.96
N PHE A 75 -13.97 -3.58 3.15
CA PHE A 75 -14.15 -4.29 1.89
C PHE A 75 -13.47 -5.66 1.95
N SER A 76 -14.08 -6.66 1.32
CA SER A 76 -13.45 -7.97 1.06
C SER A 76 -12.34 -7.86 0.02
N ASP A 77 -11.44 -8.85 0.00
CA ASP A 77 -10.35 -8.89 -0.99
C ASP A 77 -10.91 -9.03 -2.41
N GLU A 78 -11.99 -9.81 -2.58
CA GLU A 78 -12.69 -9.97 -3.86
C GLU A 78 -13.34 -8.68 -4.36
N GLU A 79 -13.92 -7.87 -3.47
CA GLU A 79 -14.49 -6.57 -3.82
C GLU A 79 -13.41 -5.59 -4.31
N ILE A 80 -12.27 -5.58 -3.62
CA ILE A 80 -11.13 -4.72 -3.99
C ILE A 80 -10.56 -5.15 -5.33
N GLU A 81 -10.30 -6.45 -5.52
CA GLU A 81 -9.78 -6.99 -6.78
C GLU A 81 -10.70 -6.66 -7.96
N LYS A 82 -11.99 -6.90 -7.80
CA LYS A 82 -12.99 -6.61 -8.84
C LYS A 82 -12.96 -5.14 -9.26
N VAL A 83 -13.00 -4.21 -8.31
CA VAL A 83 -12.97 -2.77 -8.61
C VAL A 83 -11.65 -2.39 -9.29
N CYS A 84 -10.54 -2.97 -8.85
CA CYS A 84 -9.24 -2.68 -9.46
C CYS A 84 -9.18 -3.13 -10.92
N VAL A 85 -9.70 -4.33 -11.23
CA VAL A 85 -9.81 -4.83 -12.62
C VAL A 85 -10.69 -3.92 -13.46
N GLU A 86 -11.88 -3.55 -12.97
CA GLU A 86 -12.80 -2.66 -13.69
C GLU A 86 -12.19 -1.28 -14.00
N MET A 87 -11.36 -0.75 -13.10
CA MET A 87 -10.67 0.53 -13.28
C MET A 87 -9.50 0.45 -14.28
N MET A 88 -8.91 -0.74 -14.48
CA MET A 88 -7.90 -0.97 -15.50
C MET A 88 -8.50 -1.17 -16.91
N GLU A 89 -9.74 -1.66 -17.00
CA GLU A 89 -10.41 -1.97 -18.27
C GLU A 89 -11.21 -0.82 -18.88
N LYS A 90 -11.59 0.20 -18.09
CA LYS A 90 -12.29 1.40 -18.61
C LYS A 90 -11.40 2.17 -19.61
N ARG A 91 -11.74 2.04 -20.90
CA ARG A 91 -11.20 2.81 -22.04
C ARG A 91 -12.06 4.00 -22.38
#